data_AF-A0A3B4GSR4-F1
#
_entry.id   AF-A0A3B4GSR4-F1
#
_cell.length_a   1.000
_cell.length_b   1.000
_cell.length_c   1.000
_cell.angle_alpha   90.00
_cell.angle_beta   90.00
_cell.angle_gamma   90.00
#
_symmetry.space_group_name_H-M   'P 1'
#
loop_
_entity.id
_entity.type
_entity.pdbx_description
1 polymer ?
#
loop_
_entity_poly.entity_id
_entity_poly.type
_entity_poly.pdbx_seq_one_letter_code
_entity_poly.pdbx_strand_id
1 'polypeptide(L)'
;MYLYHFLIAYAAVSYIVIQAWAFFYLFSSFSAEIPWASCRNSWNTESCFEFDKANASSNWTAAANATTPATEFWERRVLGISQGIEEIGSLRWDLALCLLLAWIICYFCVWKGVKSTGKVVYFTATFPYVMLVVLLARGLTLPGAINGLAFYLYPDPTRLVDPQVWMDAGAQVLFSFGICQGSLTALGSYNKYNNDCYKDTFVLCLVNGGSSFVAGFAIFSVLGFMSYEQGLPISEVAASGPGLAFIAYPRAVAMMPLPQLWAICFFIMVILLGADTQFVSLECLMTSVTDMFPNVFRRAYRRELLLLCLCSVCFFLGLLLVTEGGLYFLQLFDHYVCSGNNLLLLSVCQSIAIGWIYGADRLYDNIEDMIGYRPWPLMKHCWLYVTPAVCLGTFVFSIVKYKPLKFNKTYVYPTWAYALGWFLGLFCVLLVPLWIIFKVTTMKGTIWQVCTHNHPYLNKQAGKRMMVNHHLGEKG
;
A
#
# COMPACT_ATOMS: atom_id res chain seq x y z
N MET A 1 16.25 1.07 10.96
CA MET A 1 16.48 -0.01 9.98
C MET A 1 15.65 -1.24 10.32
N TYR A 2 15.92 -1.99 11.40
CA TYR A 2 15.13 -3.19 11.78
C TYR A 2 13.62 -2.93 12.02
N LEU A 3 13.27 -1.71 12.41
CA LEU A 3 11.93 -1.30 12.81
C LEU A 3 10.85 -1.48 11.74
N TYR A 4 11.15 -1.11 10.50
CA TYR A 4 10.20 -1.16 9.38
C TYR A 4 10.26 -2.50 8.63
N HIS A 5 11.21 -3.39 8.94
CA HIS A 5 11.31 -4.69 8.25
C HIS A 5 10.12 -5.57 8.54
N PHE A 6 9.66 -5.58 9.79
CA PHE A 6 8.45 -6.29 10.16
C PHE A 6 7.27 -5.73 9.37
N LEU A 7 7.03 -4.41 9.45
CA LEU A 7 5.94 -3.76 8.73
C LEU A 7 5.96 -4.04 7.21
N ILE A 8 7.13 -3.90 6.55
CA ILE A 8 7.25 -4.19 5.11
C ILE A 8 7.05 -5.68 4.83
N ALA A 9 7.57 -6.59 5.65
CA ALA A 9 7.40 -8.02 5.43
C ALA A 9 5.92 -8.42 5.52
N TYR A 10 5.19 -7.89 6.50
CA TYR A 10 3.74 -8.08 6.58
C TYR A 10 3.02 -7.45 5.40
N ALA A 11 3.36 -6.22 5.04
CA ALA A 11 2.78 -5.58 3.86
C ALA A 11 3.04 -6.42 2.59
N ALA A 12 4.25 -6.94 2.40
CA ALA A 12 4.58 -7.80 1.27
C ALA A 12 3.69 -9.05 1.24
N VAL A 13 3.53 -9.74 2.37
CA VAL A 13 2.68 -10.94 2.50
C VAL A 13 1.20 -10.62 2.26
N SER A 14 0.68 -9.51 2.79
CA SER A 14 -0.74 -9.15 2.63
C SER A 14 -1.06 -8.63 1.23
N TYR A 15 -0.24 -7.73 0.67
CA TYR A 15 -0.52 -7.10 -0.62
C TYR A 15 -0.40 -8.08 -1.80
N ILE A 16 0.44 -9.12 -1.70
CA ILE A 16 0.57 -10.08 -2.80
C ILE A 16 -0.68 -10.99 -2.92
N VAL A 17 -1.47 -11.11 -1.86
CA VAL A 17 -2.78 -11.79 -1.90
C VAL A 17 -3.76 -11.04 -2.82
N ILE A 18 -3.70 -9.71 -2.86
CA ILE A 18 -4.50 -8.90 -3.79
C ILE A 18 -4.15 -9.23 -5.24
N GLN A 19 -2.86 -9.47 -5.54
CA GLN A 19 -2.46 -9.93 -6.86
C GLN A 19 -2.96 -11.35 -7.15
N ALA A 20 -2.95 -12.25 -6.17
CA ALA A 20 -3.49 -13.59 -6.34
C ALA A 20 -4.98 -13.55 -6.70
N TRP A 21 -5.77 -12.67 -6.04
CA TRP A 21 -7.15 -12.42 -6.43
C TRP A 21 -7.25 -11.87 -7.87
N ALA A 22 -6.42 -10.89 -8.23
CA ALA A 22 -6.43 -10.32 -9.58
C ALA A 22 -6.06 -11.35 -10.66
N PHE A 23 -5.11 -12.25 -10.41
CA PHE A 23 -4.81 -13.39 -11.29
C PHE A 23 -6.01 -14.33 -11.44
N PHE A 24 -6.67 -14.68 -10.33
CA PHE A 24 -7.86 -15.52 -10.37
C PHE A 24 -8.97 -14.90 -11.24
N TYR A 25 -9.23 -13.60 -11.08
CA TYR A 25 -10.20 -12.86 -11.89
C TYR A 25 -9.76 -12.74 -13.35
N LEU A 26 -8.47 -12.51 -13.62
CA LEU A 26 -7.92 -12.48 -14.97
C LEU A 26 -8.16 -13.82 -15.68
N PHE A 27 -7.83 -14.95 -15.04
CA PHE A 27 -8.07 -16.27 -15.62
C PHE A 27 -9.55 -16.54 -15.82
N SER A 28 -10.39 -16.13 -14.88
CA SER A 28 -11.85 -16.23 -14.99
C SER A 28 -12.43 -15.39 -16.13
N SER A 29 -11.75 -14.32 -16.55
CA SER A 29 -12.18 -13.42 -17.63
C SER A 29 -12.08 -14.04 -19.03
N PHE A 30 -11.33 -15.14 -19.20
CA PHE A 30 -11.21 -15.86 -20.47
C PHE A 30 -12.37 -16.85 -20.73
N SER A 31 -13.48 -16.68 -20.04
CA SER A 31 -14.70 -17.47 -20.21
C SER A 31 -15.63 -16.87 -21.27
N ALA A 32 -16.44 -17.72 -21.92
CA ALA A 32 -17.40 -17.27 -22.94
C ALA A 32 -18.42 -16.26 -22.36
N GLU A 33 -18.89 -16.51 -21.15
CA GLU A 33 -19.61 -15.56 -20.30
C GLU A 33 -18.77 -15.35 -19.03
N ILE A 34 -18.58 -14.10 -18.62
CA ILE A 34 -17.83 -13.80 -17.39
C ILE A 34 -18.59 -14.34 -16.15
N PRO A 35 -17.91 -15.03 -15.22
CA PRO A 35 -18.58 -15.76 -14.13
C PRO A 35 -19.40 -14.91 -13.14
N TRP A 36 -19.15 -13.60 -13.07
CA TRP A 36 -19.85 -12.66 -12.20
C TRP A 36 -20.98 -11.89 -12.89
N ALA A 37 -21.40 -12.29 -14.09
CA ALA A 37 -22.51 -11.66 -14.82
C ALA A 37 -23.88 -12.31 -14.58
N SER A 38 -23.93 -13.54 -14.07
CA SER A 38 -25.19 -14.27 -13.90
C SER A 38 -25.25 -15.09 -12.60
N CYS A 39 -26.47 -15.36 -12.14
CA CYS A 39 -26.77 -16.17 -10.96
C CYS A 39 -26.88 -17.67 -11.28
N ARG A 40 -26.46 -18.10 -12.47
CA ARG A 40 -26.67 -19.47 -12.97
C ARG A 40 -25.51 -20.42 -12.68
N ASN A 41 -24.69 -20.12 -11.68
CA ASN A 41 -23.51 -20.90 -11.34
C ASN A 41 -23.73 -21.78 -10.11
N SER A 42 -22.91 -22.81 -9.94
CA SER A 42 -23.02 -23.76 -8.84
C SER A 42 -22.79 -23.17 -7.44
N TRP A 43 -22.13 -22.01 -7.36
CA TRP A 43 -21.88 -21.29 -6.10
C TRP A 43 -22.98 -20.29 -5.76
N ASN A 44 -23.97 -20.09 -6.63
CA ASN A 44 -25.01 -19.10 -6.38
C ASN A 44 -26.08 -19.61 -5.42
N THR A 45 -26.74 -18.70 -4.72
CA THR A 45 -27.87 -18.97 -3.82
C THR A 45 -29.20 -18.58 -4.47
N GLU A 46 -30.32 -19.06 -3.93
CA GLU A 46 -31.66 -18.63 -4.35
C GLU A 46 -31.90 -17.13 -4.10
N SER A 47 -31.12 -16.50 -3.21
CA SER A 47 -31.13 -15.06 -2.95
C SER A 47 -30.35 -14.23 -3.99
N CYS A 48 -29.64 -14.88 -4.92
CA CYS A 48 -28.90 -14.19 -5.96
C CYS A 48 -29.85 -13.53 -6.96
N PHE A 49 -29.63 -12.25 -7.24
CA PHE A 49 -30.50 -11.47 -8.11
C PHE A 49 -29.72 -10.66 -9.15
N GLU A 50 -30.12 -10.81 -10.42
CA GLU A 50 -29.58 -10.08 -11.57
C GLU A 50 -30.33 -8.75 -11.73
N PHE A 51 -30.00 -7.76 -10.89
CA PHE A 51 -30.64 -6.43 -10.90
C PHE A 51 -30.66 -5.76 -12.29
N ASP A 52 -29.63 -6.00 -13.10
CA ASP A 52 -29.44 -5.35 -14.41
C ASP A 52 -30.35 -5.96 -15.51
N LYS A 53 -30.94 -7.14 -15.26
CA LYS A 53 -31.85 -7.82 -16.21
C LYS A 53 -33.30 -7.85 -15.72
N ALA A 54 -33.59 -7.21 -14.58
CA ALA A 54 -34.94 -7.13 -14.03
C ALA A 54 -35.79 -6.15 -14.84
N ASN A 55 -36.84 -6.66 -15.50
CA ASN A 55 -37.80 -5.80 -16.20
C ASN A 55 -38.56 -4.93 -15.19
N ALA A 56 -38.48 -3.61 -15.35
CA ALA A 56 -39.21 -2.61 -14.55
C ALA A 56 -40.75 -2.77 -14.58
N SER A 57 -41.29 -3.61 -15.48
CA SER A 57 -42.71 -3.94 -15.59
C SER A 57 -43.18 -5.06 -14.66
N SER A 58 -42.27 -5.68 -13.91
CA SER A 58 -42.59 -6.81 -13.04
C SER A 58 -42.58 -6.37 -11.58
N ASN A 59 -43.75 -6.47 -10.93
CA ASN A 59 -44.02 -5.97 -9.60
C ASN A 59 -43.34 -6.88 -8.53
N TRP A 60 -42.00 -6.88 -8.53
CA TRP A 60 -41.19 -7.68 -7.62
C TRP A 60 -40.59 -6.77 -6.56
N THR A 61 -40.99 -6.99 -5.31
CA THR A 61 -40.20 -6.55 -4.17
C THR A 61 -38.96 -7.42 -4.09
N ALA A 62 -37.79 -6.85 -4.42
CA ALA A 62 -36.52 -7.49 -4.12
C ALA A 62 -36.51 -7.90 -2.64
N ALA A 63 -36.18 -9.16 -2.36
CA ALA A 63 -36.06 -9.63 -0.98
C ALA A 63 -35.05 -8.75 -0.24
N ALA A 64 -35.33 -8.40 1.01
CA ALA A 64 -34.45 -7.52 1.82
C ALA A 64 -33.00 -8.03 1.94
N ASN A 65 -32.77 -9.32 1.64
CA ASN A 65 -31.47 -9.99 1.69
C ASN A 65 -30.93 -10.39 0.29
N ALA A 66 -31.41 -9.77 -0.80
CA ALA A 66 -30.96 -10.10 -2.15
C ALA A 66 -29.48 -9.74 -2.36
N THR A 67 -28.73 -10.65 -2.98
CA THR A 67 -27.29 -10.53 -3.25
C THR A 67 -27.01 -10.47 -4.74
N THR A 68 -25.91 -9.82 -5.15
CA THR A 68 -25.57 -9.70 -6.57
C THR A 68 -24.70 -10.88 -7.04
N PRO A 69 -24.72 -11.23 -8.34
CA PRO A 69 -23.82 -12.26 -8.89
C PRO A 69 -22.35 -12.00 -8.57
N ALA A 70 -21.91 -10.74 -8.63
CA ALA A 70 -20.54 -10.34 -8.33
C ALA A 70 -20.19 -10.50 -6.84
N THR A 71 -21.13 -10.16 -5.94
CA THR A 71 -20.96 -10.39 -4.50
C THR A 71 -20.81 -11.87 -4.19
N GLU A 72 -21.69 -12.72 -4.74
CA GLU A 72 -21.61 -14.16 -4.48
C GLU A 72 -20.40 -14.82 -5.14
N PHE A 73 -20.00 -14.36 -6.33
CA PHE A 73 -18.75 -14.81 -6.95
C PHE A 73 -17.55 -14.52 -6.04
N TRP A 74 -17.46 -13.30 -5.50
CA TRP A 74 -16.40 -12.91 -4.58
C TRP A 74 -16.43 -13.71 -3.27
N GLU A 75 -17.56 -13.68 -2.57
CA GLU A 75 -17.66 -14.25 -1.22
C GLU A 75 -17.65 -15.78 -1.23
N ARG A 76 -18.31 -16.41 -2.20
CA ARG A 76 -18.55 -17.87 -2.20
C ARG A 76 -17.61 -18.64 -3.14
N ARG A 77 -17.32 -18.13 -4.34
CA ARG A 77 -16.46 -18.83 -5.31
C ARG A 77 -14.98 -18.53 -5.13
N VAL A 78 -14.62 -17.25 -5.08
CA VAL A 78 -13.23 -16.81 -4.96
C VAL A 78 -12.73 -17.12 -3.55
N LEU A 79 -13.34 -16.49 -2.54
CA LEU A 79 -12.90 -16.60 -1.15
C LEU A 79 -13.41 -17.86 -0.45
N GLY A 80 -14.69 -18.20 -0.65
CA GLY A 80 -15.35 -19.23 0.16
C GLY A 80 -15.41 -18.82 1.63
N ILE A 81 -15.80 -17.58 1.89
CA ILE A 81 -15.64 -16.94 3.20
C ILE A 81 -16.29 -17.74 4.34
N SER A 82 -15.54 -17.97 5.41
CA SER A 82 -16.06 -18.63 6.62
C SER A 82 -16.97 -17.69 7.44
N GLN A 83 -17.59 -18.20 8.51
CA GLN A 83 -18.47 -17.38 9.36
C GLN A 83 -17.70 -16.37 10.23
N GLY A 84 -16.39 -16.58 10.44
CA GLY A 84 -15.58 -15.72 11.28
C GLY A 84 -14.11 -16.14 11.35
N ILE A 85 -13.30 -15.31 12.01
CA ILE A 85 -11.85 -15.54 12.16
C ILE A 85 -11.50 -16.80 12.96
N GLU A 86 -12.44 -17.30 13.77
CA GLU A 86 -12.27 -18.52 14.58
C GLU A 86 -12.34 -19.78 13.71
N GLU A 87 -13.01 -19.69 12.56
CA GLU A 87 -13.13 -20.75 11.57
C GLU A 87 -12.21 -20.45 10.38
N ILE A 88 -10.97 -20.93 10.45
CA ILE A 88 -9.99 -20.74 9.36
C ILE A 88 -10.47 -21.43 8.06
N GLY A 89 -11.18 -22.56 8.20
CA GLY A 89 -11.69 -23.34 7.09
C GLY A 89 -10.60 -24.00 6.25
N SER A 90 -10.92 -24.29 4.99
CA SER A 90 -10.02 -24.98 4.06
C SER A 90 -9.11 -24.01 3.28
N LEU A 91 -8.00 -24.53 2.75
CA LEU A 91 -7.14 -23.76 1.85
C LEU A 91 -7.77 -23.68 0.46
N ARG A 92 -7.91 -22.46 -0.08
CA ARG A 92 -8.39 -22.27 -1.46
C ARG A 92 -7.26 -22.54 -2.44
N TRP A 93 -7.18 -23.77 -2.93
CA TRP A 93 -6.09 -24.22 -3.81
C TRP A 93 -5.91 -23.37 -5.07
N ASP A 94 -7.00 -22.94 -5.70
CA ASP A 94 -6.95 -22.05 -6.87
C ASP A 94 -6.22 -20.73 -6.54
N LEU A 95 -6.51 -20.15 -5.37
CA LEU A 95 -5.83 -18.93 -4.90
C LEU A 95 -4.40 -19.20 -4.46
N ALA A 96 -4.12 -20.36 -3.86
CA ALA A 96 -2.76 -20.76 -3.49
C ALA A 96 -1.86 -20.89 -4.73
N LEU A 97 -2.39 -21.41 -5.84
CA LEU A 97 -1.68 -21.47 -7.13
C LEU A 97 -1.47 -20.07 -7.73
N CYS A 98 -2.50 -19.20 -7.67
CA CYS A 98 -2.36 -17.80 -8.12
C CYS A 98 -1.33 -17.03 -7.26
N LEU A 99 -1.29 -17.30 -5.95
CA LEU A 99 -0.31 -16.74 -5.02
C LEU A 99 1.10 -17.23 -5.35
N LEU A 100 1.27 -18.53 -5.62
CA LEU A 100 2.55 -19.10 -6.05
C LEU A 100 3.03 -18.44 -7.35
N LEU A 101 2.14 -18.29 -8.33
CA LEU A 101 2.44 -17.61 -9.59
C LEU A 101 2.91 -16.17 -9.36
N ALA A 102 2.20 -15.41 -8.51
CA ALA A 102 2.57 -14.03 -8.18
C ALA A 102 3.97 -13.97 -7.56
N TRP A 103 4.30 -14.88 -6.64
CA TRP A 103 5.65 -14.96 -6.04
C TRP A 103 6.74 -15.33 -7.05
N ILE A 104 6.47 -16.25 -7.98
CA ILE A 104 7.40 -16.63 -9.05
C ILE A 104 7.69 -15.42 -9.95
N ILE A 105 6.66 -14.67 -10.36
CA ILE A 105 6.82 -13.46 -11.18
C ILE A 105 7.64 -12.41 -10.40
N CYS A 106 7.28 -12.14 -9.14
CA CYS A 106 8.02 -11.20 -8.29
C CYS A 106 9.49 -11.58 -8.13
N TYR A 107 9.78 -12.87 -7.92
CA TYR A 107 11.15 -13.37 -7.80
C TYR A 107 11.98 -13.03 -9.04
N PHE A 108 11.52 -13.40 -10.24
CA PHE A 108 12.28 -13.16 -11.47
C PHE A 108 12.41 -11.68 -11.82
N CYS A 109 11.42 -10.85 -11.48
CA CYS A 109 11.51 -9.40 -11.70
C CYS A 109 12.62 -8.75 -10.84
N VAL A 110 12.78 -9.20 -9.58
CA VAL A 110 13.69 -8.61 -8.58
C VAL A 110 15.04 -9.34 -8.48
N TRP A 111 15.21 -10.48 -9.15
CA TRP A 111 16.37 -11.38 -8.94
C TRP A 111 17.75 -10.76 -9.17
N LYS A 112 17.91 -9.72 -10.00
CA LYS A 112 19.17 -8.97 -10.19
C LYS A 112 19.12 -7.55 -9.58
N GLY A 113 18.18 -7.32 -8.68
CA GLY A 113 17.92 -6.05 -8.01
C GLY A 113 17.51 -4.97 -8.96
N VAL A 114 17.82 -3.72 -8.60
CA VAL A 114 17.48 -2.52 -9.39
C VAL A 114 17.87 -2.58 -10.87
N LYS A 115 18.85 -3.41 -11.28
CA LYS A 115 19.20 -3.62 -12.69
C LYS A 115 18.15 -4.39 -13.49
N SER A 116 17.47 -5.36 -12.87
CA SER A 116 16.36 -6.10 -13.48
C SER A 116 15.06 -5.35 -13.27
N THR A 117 14.77 -4.96 -12.03
CA THR A 117 13.57 -4.20 -11.67
C THR A 117 13.45 -2.93 -12.50
N GLY A 118 14.53 -2.16 -12.65
CA GLY A 118 14.53 -0.93 -13.45
C GLY A 118 14.20 -1.15 -14.93
N LYS A 119 14.44 -2.34 -15.50
CA LYS A 119 14.03 -2.67 -16.88
C LYS A 119 12.55 -3.07 -16.96
N VAL A 120 12.10 -3.88 -16.03
CA VAL A 120 10.71 -4.36 -15.96
C VAL A 120 9.74 -3.19 -15.74
N VAL A 121 10.12 -2.24 -14.87
CA VAL A 121 9.32 -1.06 -14.51
C VAL A 121 9.01 -0.15 -15.70
N TYR A 122 9.80 -0.14 -16.77
CA TYR A 122 9.45 0.60 -17.99
C TYR A 122 8.13 0.14 -18.60
N PHE A 123 7.78 -1.13 -18.46
CA PHE A 123 6.48 -1.64 -18.89
C PHE A 123 5.47 -1.61 -17.75
N THR A 124 5.83 -2.17 -16.58
CA THR A 124 4.87 -2.40 -15.49
C THR A 124 4.35 -1.10 -14.88
N ALA A 125 5.15 -0.03 -14.84
CA ALA A 125 4.69 1.26 -14.33
C ALA A 125 4.01 2.13 -15.39
N THR A 126 4.31 1.97 -16.69
CA THR A 126 3.72 2.83 -17.75
C THR A 126 2.41 2.28 -18.28
N PHE A 127 2.27 0.96 -18.36
CA PHE A 127 1.06 0.33 -18.90
C PHE A 127 -0.21 0.65 -18.09
N PRO A 128 -0.19 0.71 -16.74
CA PRO A 128 -1.35 1.17 -15.98
C PRO A 128 -1.83 2.57 -16.36
N TYR A 129 -0.95 3.49 -16.75
CA TYR A 129 -1.37 4.82 -17.23
C TYR A 129 -2.09 4.76 -18.57
N VAL A 130 -1.57 3.95 -19.50
CA VAL A 130 -2.26 3.70 -20.79
C VAL A 130 -3.65 3.13 -20.52
N MET A 131 -3.74 2.16 -19.61
CA MET A 131 -5.01 1.55 -19.25
C MET A 131 -5.96 2.51 -18.57
N LEU A 132 -5.45 3.34 -17.66
CA LEU A 132 -6.23 4.35 -16.96
C LEU A 132 -6.81 5.38 -17.93
N VAL A 133 -6.06 5.79 -18.97
CA VAL A 133 -6.57 6.66 -20.04
C VAL A 133 -7.68 5.97 -20.84
N VAL A 134 -7.50 4.70 -21.20
CA VAL A 134 -8.51 3.92 -21.94
C VAL A 134 -9.79 3.76 -21.12
N LEU A 135 -9.66 3.41 -19.83
CA LEU A 135 -10.79 3.24 -18.91
C LEU A 135 -11.47 4.57 -18.62
N LEU A 136 -10.73 5.67 -18.51
CA LEU A 136 -11.29 7.01 -18.36
C LEU A 136 -12.08 7.41 -19.61
N ALA A 137 -11.50 7.26 -20.80
CA ALA A 137 -12.19 7.56 -22.05
C ALA A 137 -13.48 6.74 -22.17
N ARG A 138 -13.43 5.44 -21.84
CA ARG A 138 -14.62 4.60 -21.83
C ARG A 138 -15.63 5.06 -20.77
N GLY A 139 -15.19 5.26 -19.53
CA GLY A 139 -16.03 5.66 -18.40
C GLY A 139 -16.78 6.95 -18.67
N LEU A 140 -16.12 7.96 -19.25
CA LEU A 140 -16.73 9.23 -19.60
C LEU A 140 -17.77 9.14 -20.73
N THR A 141 -17.70 8.10 -21.59
CA THR A 141 -18.69 7.87 -22.66
C THR A 141 -19.93 7.11 -22.19
N LEU A 142 -19.95 6.59 -20.97
CA LEU A 142 -21.07 5.83 -20.44
C LEU A 142 -22.20 6.76 -19.98
N PRO A 143 -23.48 6.33 -20.10
CA PRO A 143 -24.59 7.10 -19.56
C PRO A 143 -24.46 7.21 -18.03
N GLY A 144 -24.91 8.33 -17.44
CA GLY A 144 -24.82 8.54 -15.99
C GLY A 144 -23.43 8.88 -15.44
N ALA A 145 -22.37 8.87 -16.26
CA ALA A 145 -21.01 9.19 -15.82
C ALA A 145 -20.91 10.57 -15.13
N ILE A 146 -21.67 11.56 -15.62
CA ILE A 146 -21.69 12.92 -15.04
C ILE A 146 -22.19 12.94 -13.59
N ASN A 147 -23.14 12.06 -13.22
CA ASN A 147 -23.63 11.95 -11.85
C ASN A 147 -22.53 11.41 -10.92
N GLY A 148 -21.75 10.44 -11.43
CA GLY A 148 -20.55 9.93 -10.77
C GLY A 148 -19.50 11.01 -10.52
N LEU A 149 -19.20 11.82 -11.54
CA LEU A 149 -18.25 12.92 -11.41
C LEU A 149 -18.74 14.03 -10.48
N ALA A 150 -20.04 14.33 -10.52
CA ALA A 150 -20.65 15.26 -9.57
C ALA A 150 -20.47 14.72 -8.14
N PHE A 151 -20.78 13.45 -7.88
CA PHE A 151 -20.56 12.85 -6.57
C PHE A 151 -19.09 12.89 -6.12
N TYR A 152 -18.14 12.74 -7.05
CA TYR A 152 -16.71 12.78 -6.75
C TYR A 152 -16.22 14.19 -6.35
N LEU A 153 -16.66 15.22 -7.07
CA LEU A 153 -16.09 16.58 -6.97
C LEU A 153 -16.96 17.58 -6.23
N TYR A 154 -18.22 17.27 -5.95
CA TYR A 154 -19.13 18.22 -5.31
C TYR A 154 -18.61 18.57 -3.91
N PRO A 155 -18.23 19.83 -3.67
CA PRO A 155 -17.60 20.22 -2.41
C PRO A 155 -18.67 20.34 -1.32
N ASP A 156 -18.41 19.68 -0.18
CA ASP A 156 -19.18 19.89 1.05
C ASP A 156 -18.27 20.52 2.12
N PRO A 157 -18.30 21.86 2.27
CA PRO A 157 -17.45 22.56 3.25
C PRO A 157 -17.72 22.14 4.70
N THR A 158 -18.90 21.60 5.00
CA THR A 158 -19.24 21.16 6.36
C THR A 158 -18.35 20.00 6.82
N ARG A 159 -17.86 19.19 5.87
CA ARG A 159 -16.93 18.08 6.12
C ARG A 159 -15.56 18.55 6.57
N LEU A 160 -15.14 19.79 6.27
CA LEU A 160 -13.84 20.33 6.71
C LEU A 160 -13.76 20.56 8.22
N VAL A 161 -14.91 20.68 8.90
CA VAL A 161 -15.02 20.79 10.36
C VAL A 161 -14.82 19.43 11.03
N ASP A 162 -15.10 18.33 10.31
CA ASP A 162 -14.92 16.98 10.82
C ASP A 162 -13.41 16.63 10.86
N PRO A 163 -12.80 16.47 12.04
CA PRO A 163 -11.38 16.20 12.12
C PRO A 163 -11.02 14.81 11.57
N GLN A 164 -11.99 13.89 11.42
CA GLN A 164 -11.77 12.61 10.75
C GLN A 164 -11.29 12.79 9.30
N VAL A 165 -11.80 13.81 8.59
CA VAL A 165 -11.41 14.09 7.19
C VAL A 165 -9.93 14.41 7.08
N TRP A 166 -9.40 15.18 8.02
CA TRP A 166 -7.97 15.52 8.07
C TRP A 166 -7.10 14.34 8.46
N MET A 167 -7.60 13.46 9.32
CA MET A 167 -6.90 12.21 9.64
C MET A 167 -6.80 11.28 8.46
N ASP A 168 -7.92 11.06 7.76
CA ASP A 168 -7.99 10.19 6.59
C ASP A 168 -7.06 10.76 5.50
N ALA A 169 -7.05 12.09 5.29
CA ALA A 169 -6.13 12.75 4.37
C ALA A 169 -4.65 12.54 4.75
N GLY A 170 -4.29 12.75 6.02
CA GLY A 170 -2.91 12.56 6.50
C GLY A 170 -2.43 11.12 6.38
N ALA A 171 -3.27 10.16 6.77
CA ALA A 171 -2.98 8.74 6.63
C ALA A 171 -2.85 8.34 5.15
N GLN A 172 -3.76 8.81 4.29
CA GLN A 172 -3.73 8.55 2.85
C GLN A 172 -2.43 9.03 2.21
N VAL A 173 -1.95 10.24 2.56
CA VAL A 173 -0.68 10.77 2.05
C VAL A 173 0.49 9.86 2.49
N LEU A 174 0.60 9.53 3.77
CA LEU A 174 1.70 8.69 4.26
C LEU A 174 1.73 7.30 3.61
N PHE A 175 0.55 6.68 3.44
CA PHE A 175 0.44 5.38 2.77
C PHE A 175 0.72 5.45 1.29
N SER A 176 0.11 6.41 0.58
CA SER A 176 0.21 6.52 -0.87
C SER A 176 1.65 6.70 -1.33
N PHE A 177 2.47 7.43 -0.56
CA PHE A 177 3.88 7.61 -0.85
C PHE A 177 4.79 6.53 -0.23
N GLY A 178 4.27 5.63 0.60
CA GLY A 178 5.08 4.64 1.34
C GLY A 178 6.12 5.29 2.26
N ILE A 179 5.79 6.46 2.84
CA ILE A 179 6.72 7.23 3.68
C ILE A 179 6.96 6.49 5.00
N CYS A 180 8.17 6.63 5.56
CA CYS A 180 8.62 5.99 6.80
C CYS A 180 8.71 4.45 6.77
N GLN A 181 8.40 3.81 5.64
CA GLN A 181 8.56 2.37 5.45
C GLN A 181 10.00 1.98 5.11
N GLY A 182 10.86 2.92 4.69
CA GLY A 182 12.26 2.64 4.31
C GLY A 182 12.46 2.35 2.82
N SER A 183 11.38 2.10 2.08
CA SER A 183 11.38 1.89 0.63
C SER A 183 12.07 3.02 -0.15
N LEU A 184 11.70 4.27 0.13
CA LEU A 184 12.31 5.45 -0.51
C LEU A 184 13.79 5.63 -0.12
N THR A 185 14.15 5.29 1.13
CA THR A 185 15.55 5.32 1.58
C THR A 185 16.39 4.26 0.86
N ALA A 186 15.86 3.06 0.70
CA ALA A 186 16.53 1.98 -0.03
C ALA A 186 16.70 2.35 -1.52
N LEU A 187 15.65 2.80 -2.19
CA LEU A 187 15.72 3.24 -3.58
C LEU A 187 16.67 4.43 -3.77
N GLY A 188 16.60 5.43 -2.88
CA GLY A 188 17.48 6.58 -2.90
C GLY A 188 18.96 6.23 -2.71
N SER A 189 19.28 5.12 -2.03
CA SER A 189 20.67 4.65 -1.87
C SER A 189 21.33 4.20 -3.17
N TYR A 190 20.55 3.92 -4.21
CA TYR A 190 21.04 3.57 -5.55
C TYR A 190 21.25 4.79 -6.46
N ASN A 191 20.81 5.98 -6.05
CA ASN A 191 21.00 7.19 -6.83
C ASN A 191 22.46 7.63 -6.85
N LYS A 192 22.84 8.37 -7.88
CA LYS A 192 24.11 9.10 -7.89
C LYS A 192 24.10 10.13 -6.76
N TYR A 193 25.25 10.35 -6.14
CA TYR A 193 25.37 11.29 -5.02
C TYR A 193 24.91 12.72 -5.38
N ASN A 194 25.20 13.15 -6.61
CA ASN A 194 24.87 14.47 -7.14
C ASN A 194 23.54 14.52 -7.92
N ASN A 195 22.67 13.53 -7.73
CA ASN A 195 21.33 13.55 -8.32
C ASN A 195 20.44 14.56 -7.58
N ASP A 196 19.71 15.38 -8.32
CA ASP A 196 18.77 16.36 -7.74
C ASP A 196 17.53 15.67 -7.18
N CYS A 197 17.67 15.12 -5.97
CA CYS A 197 16.59 14.44 -5.26
C CYS A 197 15.47 15.39 -4.83
N TYR A 198 15.74 16.70 -4.72
CA TYR A 198 14.74 17.69 -4.36
C TYR A 198 13.73 17.88 -5.49
N LYS A 199 14.23 18.05 -6.73
CA LYS A 199 13.38 18.11 -7.92
C LYS A 199 12.61 16.81 -8.14
N ASP A 200 13.27 15.66 -7.99
CA ASP A 200 12.63 14.35 -8.14
C ASP A 200 11.46 14.19 -7.16
N THR A 201 11.63 14.65 -5.92
CA THR A 201 10.57 14.59 -4.90
C THR A 201 9.33 15.40 -5.30
N PHE A 202 9.49 16.59 -5.88
CA PHE A 202 8.34 17.36 -6.38
C PHE A 202 7.62 16.66 -7.53
N VAL A 203 8.37 16.13 -8.49
CA VAL A 203 7.79 15.38 -9.61
C VAL A 203 7.02 14.17 -9.09
N LEU A 204 7.61 13.44 -8.13
CA LEU A 204 6.98 12.28 -7.50
C LEU A 204 5.67 12.67 -6.79
N CYS A 205 5.65 13.80 -6.07
CA CYS A 205 4.44 14.34 -5.45
C CYS A 205 3.35 14.66 -6.47
N LEU A 206 3.70 15.34 -7.57
CA LEU A 206 2.76 15.72 -8.62
C LEU A 206 2.22 14.51 -9.37
N VAL A 207 3.09 13.56 -9.74
CA VAL A 207 2.67 12.34 -10.46
C VAL A 207 1.79 11.49 -9.56
N ASN A 208 2.18 11.18 -8.33
CA ASN A 208 1.37 10.35 -7.43
C ASN A 208 -0.02 10.98 -7.13
N GLY A 209 -0.06 12.27 -6.80
CA GLY A 209 -1.30 13.00 -6.56
C GLY A 209 -2.16 13.13 -7.82
N GLY A 210 -1.54 13.45 -8.96
CA GLY A 210 -2.21 13.54 -10.26
C GLY A 210 -2.79 12.21 -10.70
N SER A 211 -2.04 11.11 -10.60
CA SER A 211 -2.52 9.76 -10.92
C SER A 211 -3.73 9.38 -10.07
N SER A 212 -3.68 9.64 -8.77
CA SER A 212 -4.80 9.38 -7.85
C SER A 212 -6.05 10.19 -8.22
N PHE A 213 -5.86 11.46 -8.59
CA PHE A 213 -6.94 12.33 -9.02
C PHE A 213 -7.58 11.83 -10.33
N VAL A 214 -6.79 11.50 -11.35
CA VAL A 214 -7.30 10.97 -12.64
C VAL A 214 -7.93 9.59 -12.47
N ALA A 215 -7.37 8.72 -11.62
CA ALA A 215 -7.98 7.44 -11.27
C ALA A 215 -9.37 7.63 -10.63
N GLY A 216 -9.55 8.68 -9.83
CA GLY A 216 -10.85 9.09 -9.29
C GLY A 216 -11.90 9.30 -10.39
N PHE A 217 -11.58 10.06 -11.45
CA PHE A 217 -12.49 10.22 -12.59
C PHE A 217 -12.83 8.88 -13.27
N ALA A 218 -11.83 8.01 -13.48
CA ALA A 218 -12.03 6.72 -14.13
C ALA A 218 -12.96 5.81 -13.30
N ILE A 219 -12.80 5.76 -11.98
CA ILE A 219 -13.64 4.96 -11.09
C ILE A 219 -15.04 5.56 -10.96
N PHE A 220 -15.15 6.84 -10.62
CA PHE A 220 -16.44 7.46 -10.35
C PHE A 220 -17.31 7.61 -11.60
N SER A 221 -16.74 7.76 -12.80
CA SER A 221 -17.52 7.71 -14.04
C SER A 221 -18.20 6.36 -14.25
N VAL A 222 -17.49 5.25 -13.99
CA VAL A 222 -18.05 3.89 -14.05
C VAL A 222 -19.05 3.62 -12.92
N LEU A 223 -18.82 4.12 -11.71
CA LEU A 223 -19.80 4.02 -10.62
C LEU A 223 -21.08 4.82 -10.92
N GLY A 224 -20.95 5.99 -11.55
CA GLY A 224 -22.08 6.79 -12.02
C GLY A 224 -22.93 6.06 -13.06
N PHE A 225 -22.28 5.35 -13.98
CA PHE A 225 -22.95 4.46 -14.93
C PHE A 225 -23.71 3.33 -14.23
N MET A 226 -23.08 2.62 -13.29
CA MET A 226 -23.74 1.56 -12.53
C MET A 226 -24.95 2.09 -11.73
N SER A 227 -24.82 3.27 -11.12
CA SER A 227 -25.93 3.95 -10.43
C SER A 227 -27.08 4.29 -11.37
N TYR A 228 -26.78 4.75 -12.58
CA TYR A 228 -27.77 5.07 -13.60
C TYR A 228 -28.52 3.83 -14.11
N GLU A 229 -27.81 2.75 -14.44
CA GLU A 229 -28.43 1.50 -14.93
C GLU A 229 -29.31 0.83 -13.86
N GLN A 230 -28.93 0.94 -12.58
CA GLN A 230 -29.65 0.28 -11.49
C GLN A 230 -30.70 1.14 -10.79
N GLY A 231 -30.70 2.45 -11.04
CA GLY A 231 -31.54 3.40 -10.31
C GLY A 231 -31.22 3.49 -8.81
N LEU A 232 -30.03 3.05 -8.39
CA LEU A 232 -29.58 3.09 -6.99
C LEU A 232 -28.65 4.28 -6.74
N PRO A 233 -28.64 4.88 -5.54
CA PRO A 233 -27.73 5.98 -5.22
C PRO A 233 -26.26 5.53 -5.25
N ILE A 234 -25.37 6.42 -5.70
CA ILE A 234 -23.93 6.15 -5.85
C ILE A 234 -23.30 5.63 -4.55
N SER A 235 -23.75 6.13 -3.39
CA SER A 235 -23.27 5.71 -2.07
C SER A 235 -23.55 4.25 -1.71
N GLU A 236 -24.55 3.63 -2.32
CA GLU A 236 -24.88 2.21 -2.08
C GLU A 236 -24.11 1.27 -3.02
N VAL A 237 -23.76 1.74 -4.21
CA VAL A 237 -22.98 0.97 -5.18
C VAL A 237 -21.47 1.16 -5.03
N ALA A 238 -21.04 2.22 -4.33
CA ALA A 238 -19.65 2.46 -3.97
C ALA A 238 -19.24 1.56 -2.79
N ALA A 239 -18.57 0.44 -3.11
CA ALA A 239 -17.89 -0.38 -2.11
C ALA A 239 -16.55 0.27 -1.68
N SER A 240 -16.04 -0.10 -0.50
CA SER A 240 -14.71 0.32 -0.03
C SER A 240 -13.73 -0.86 -0.02
N GLY A 241 -12.43 -0.53 0.02
CA GLY A 241 -11.36 -1.54 0.07
C GLY A 241 -11.38 -2.49 -1.13
N PRO A 242 -11.05 -3.78 -0.94
CA PRO A 242 -11.06 -4.79 -2.01
C PRO A 242 -12.41 -4.93 -2.72
N GLY A 243 -13.53 -4.65 -2.03
CA GLY A 243 -14.88 -4.75 -2.62
C GLY A 243 -15.08 -3.79 -3.80
N LEU A 244 -14.39 -2.65 -3.83
CA LEU A 244 -14.46 -1.74 -4.97
C LEU A 244 -13.93 -2.39 -6.26
N ALA A 245 -12.75 -3.01 -6.18
CA ALA A 245 -12.06 -3.60 -7.33
C ALA A 245 -12.60 -5.00 -7.68
N PHE A 246 -13.08 -5.77 -6.70
CA PHE A 246 -13.49 -7.17 -6.90
C PHE A 246 -15.00 -7.41 -6.83
N ILE A 247 -15.82 -6.40 -6.53
CA ILE A 247 -17.30 -6.52 -6.57
C ILE A 247 -17.90 -5.42 -7.43
N ALA A 248 -17.70 -4.14 -7.06
CA ALA A 248 -18.36 -3.03 -7.74
C ALA A 248 -17.87 -2.86 -9.19
N TYR A 249 -16.55 -2.89 -9.42
CA TYR A 249 -16.00 -2.74 -10.75
C TYR A 249 -16.32 -3.91 -11.70
N PRO A 250 -16.15 -5.19 -11.30
CA PRO A 250 -16.50 -6.32 -12.16
C PRO A 250 -17.98 -6.35 -12.50
N ARG A 251 -18.84 -5.95 -11.55
CA ARG A 251 -20.28 -5.75 -11.78
C ARG A 251 -20.53 -4.71 -12.86
N ALA A 252 -19.95 -3.51 -12.75
CA ALA A 252 -20.11 -2.47 -13.75
C ALA A 252 -19.58 -2.90 -15.14
N VAL A 253 -18.44 -3.61 -15.19
CA VAL A 253 -17.89 -4.18 -16.42
C VAL A 253 -18.85 -5.17 -17.06
N ALA A 254 -19.56 -5.98 -16.27
CA ALA A 254 -20.51 -6.96 -16.78
C ALA A 254 -21.69 -6.36 -17.55
N MET A 255 -22.02 -5.09 -17.28
CA MET A 255 -23.07 -4.34 -17.99
C MET A 255 -22.56 -3.69 -19.28
N MET A 256 -21.25 -3.64 -19.50
CA MET A 256 -20.67 -3.01 -20.69
C MET A 256 -20.66 -3.99 -21.88
N PRO A 257 -20.75 -3.49 -23.12
CA PRO A 257 -20.47 -4.30 -24.30
C PRO A 257 -19.03 -4.81 -24.27
N LEU A 258 -18.83 -6.07 -24.67
CA LEU A 258 -17.56 -6.78 -24.65
C LEU A 258 -16.93 -6.84 -23.23
N PRO A 259 -17.64 -7.37 -22.22
CA PRO A 259 -17.21 -7.33 -20.82
C PRO A 259 -15.86 -8.02 -20.57
N GLN A 260 -15.53 -9.06 -21.34
CA GLN A 260 -14.25 -9.76 -21.25
C GLN A 260 -13.05 -8.84 -21.52
N LEU A 261 -13.16 -7.98 -22.54
CA LEU A 261 -12.07 -7.06 -22.91
C LEU A 261 -11.77 -6.11 -21.75
N TRP A 262 -12.79 -5.49 -21.18
CA TRP A 262 -12.64 -4.54 -20.08
C TRP A 262 -12.17 -5.21 -18.79
N ALA A 263 -12.64 -6.43 -18.51
CA ALA A 263 -12.19 -7.22 -17.36
C ALA A 263 -10.70 -7.57 -17.47
N ILE A 264 -10.25 -8.12 -18.61
CA ILE A 264 -8.84 -8.46 -18.86
C ILE A 264 -7.96 -7.22 -18.69
N CYS A 265 -8.34 -6.12 -19.34
CA CYS A 265 -7.68 -4.82 -19.25
C CYS A 265 -7.53 -4.33 -17.80
N PHE A 266 -8.61 -4.39 -17.03
CA PHE A 266 -8.62 -3.95 -15.64
C PHE A 266 -7.77 -4.85 -14.73
N PHE A 267 -7.92 -6.17 -14.82
CA PHE A 267 -7.17 -7.07 -13.95
C PHE A 267 -5.68 -7.14 -14.29
N ILE A 268 -5.28 -6.99 -15.56
CA ILE A 268 -3.88 -6.78 -15.92
C ILE A 268 -3.35 -5.49 -15.26
N MET A 269 -4.10 -4.39 -15.33
CA MET A 269 -3.71 -3.14 -14.66
C MET A 269 -3.53 -3.33 -13.15
N VAL A 270 -4.48 -4.01 -12.47
CA VAL A 270 -4.40 -4.29 -11.02
C VAL A 270 -3.17 -5.17 -10.69
N ILE A 271 -2.88 -6.19 -11.49
CA ILE A 271 -1.70 -7.05 -11.32
C ILE A 271 -0.42 -6.21 -11.41
N LEU A 272 -0.31 -5.36 -12.44
CA LEU A 272 0.89 -4.54 -12.66
C LEU A 272 1.10 -3.49 -11.56
N LEU A 273 0.03 -2.79 -11.14
CA LEU A 273 0.08 -1.84 -10.02
C LEU A 273 0.51 -2.52 -8.72
N GLY A 274 -0.02 -3.73 -8.45
CA GLY A 274 0.38 -4.52 -7.31
C GLY A 274 1.84 -4.97 -7.40
N ALA A 275 2.29 -5.41 -8.58
CA ALA A 275 3.61 -5.97 -8.81
C ALA A 275 4.71 -4.95 -8.52
N ASP A 276 4.57 -3.70 -8.98
CA ASP A 276 5.56 -2.66 -8.74
C ASP A 276 5.74 -2.35 -7.25
N THR A 277 4.64 -2.32 -6.51
CA THR A 277 4.66 -2.15 -5.04
C THR A 277 5.39 -3.31 -4.35
N GLN A 278 5.17 -4.54 -4.82
CA GLN A 278 5.88 -5.71 -4.31
C GLN A 278 7.36 -5.70 -4.64
N PHE A 279 7.75 -5.27 -5.84
CA PHE A 279 9.15 -5.19 -6.24
C PHE A 279 9.94 -4.27 -5.31
N VAL A 280 9.38 -3.11 -5.00
CA VAL A 280 9.99 -2.14 -4.09
C VAL A 280 10.06 -2.68 -2.65
N SER A 281 8.99 -3.34 -2.18
CA SER A 281 8.95 -3.93 -0.83
C SER A 281 10.04 -5.00 -0.64
N LEU A 282 10.16 -5.91 -1.61
CA LEU A 282 11.21 -6.94 -1.60
C LEU A 282 12.60 -6.34 -1.74
N GLU A 283 12.79 -5.36 -2.63
CA GLU A 283 14.10 -4.71 -2.79
C GLU A 283 14.51 -3.99 -1.50
N CYS A 284 13.57 -3.36 -0.77
CA CYS A 284 13.86 -2.73 0.52
C CYS A 284 14.35 -3.74 1.57
N LEU A 285 13.67 -4.88 1.71
CA LEU A 285 14.08 -5.95 2.62
C LEU A 285 15.44 -6.52 2.22
N MET A 286 15.62 -6.80 0.93
CA MET A 286 16.85 -7.38 0.37
C MET A 286 18.06 -6.45 0.53
N THR A 287 17.90 -5.17 0.19
CA THR A 287 18.95 -4.14 0.31
C THR A 287 19.40 -4.05 1.76
N SER A 288 18.44 -3.98 2.67
CA SER A 288 18.72 -3.83 4.08
C SER A 288 19.48 -5.02 4.67
N VAL A 289 19.07 -6.26 4.39
CA VAL A 289 19.77 -7.46 4.84
C VAL A 289 21.16 -7.57 4.20
N THR A 290 21.28 -7.22 2.93
CA THR A 290 22.54 -7.27 2.18
C THR A 290 23.55 -6.24 2.71
N ASP A 291 23.09 -5.06 3.12
CA ASP A 291 23.95 -4.01 3.67
C ASP A 291 24.42 -4.29 5.11
N MET A 292 23.66 -5.06 5.88
CA MET A 292 24.08 -5.49 7.21
C MET A 292 25.14 -6.60 7.16
N PHE A 293 25.06 -7.50 6.18
CA PHE A 293 26.00 -8.61 6.03
C PHE A 293 26.65 -8.64 4.63
N PRO A 294 27.40 -7.58 4.26
CA PRO A 294 27.91 -7.42 2.89
C PRO A 294 28.87 -8.55 2.50
N ASN A 295 29.70 -9.01 3.43
CA ASN A 295 30.69 -10.07 3.21
C ASN A 295 30.05 -11.44 2.89
N VAL A 296 28.79 -11.63 3.28
CA VAL A 296 28.05 -12.88 3.09
C VAL A 296 27.22 -12.82 1.81
N PHE A 297 26.44 -11.76 1.61
CA PHE A 297 25.41 -11.69 0.56
C PHE A 297 25.82 -10.94 -0.71
N ARG A 298 26.87 -10.09 -0.71
CA ARG A 298 27.37 -9.43 -1.94
C ARG A 298 28.24 -10.35 -2.82
N ARG A 299 28.14 -11.67 -2.65
CA ARG A 299 28.80 -12.68 -3.50
C ARG A 299 27.83 -13.18 -4.56
N ALA A 300 28.35 -13.68 -5.68
CA ALA A 300 27.54 -14.23 -6.77
C ALA A 300 26.55 -15.29 -6.26
N TYR A 301 25.31 -15.27 -6.78
CA TYR A 301 24.21 -16.20 -6.50
C TYR A 301 23.61 -16.16 -5.08
N ARG A 302 24.30 -15.58 -4.09
CA ARG A 302 23.83 -15.57 -2.70
C ARG A 302 22.70 -14.59 -2.46
N ARG A 303 22.68 -13.46 -3.18
CA ARG A 303 21.54 -12.53 -3.18
C ARG A 303 20.30 -13.20 -3.76
N GLU A 304 20.46 -13.90 -4.88
CA GLU A 304 19.37 -14.64 -5.53
C GLU A 304 18.81 -15.75 -4.63
N LEU A 305 19.67 -16.46 -3.89
CA LEU A 305 19.24 -17.48 -2.93
C LEU A 305 18.56 -16.87 -1.70
N LEU A 306 19.05 -15.74 -1.20
CA LEU A 306 18.39 -15.01 -0.11
C LEU A 306 17.00 -14.54 -0.53
N LEU A 307 16.85 -14.00 -1.74
CA LEU A 307 15.55 -13.60 -2.28
C LEU A 307 14.61 -14.81 -2.40
N LEU A 308 15.10 -15.96 -2.89
CA LEU A 308 14.31 -17.18 -2.98
C LEU A 308 13.81 -17.64 -1.61
N CYS A 309 14.70 -17.62 -0.60
CA CYS A 309 14.35 -17.94 0.77
C CYS A 309 13.28 -16.99 1.32
N LEU A 310 13.45 -15.67 1.12
CA LEU A 310 12.49 -14.66 1.55
C LEU A 310 11.12 -14.86 0.90
N CYS A 311 11.07 -14.99 -0.44
CA CYS A 311 9.84 -15.26 -1.17
C CYS A 311 9.17 -16.56 -0.72
N SER A 312 9.95 -17.62 -0.44
CA SER A 312 9.41 -18.90 0.03
C SER A 312 8.78 -18.77 1.42
N VAL A 313 9.46 -18.11 2.36
CA VAL A 313 8.91 -17.86 3.71
C VAL A 313 7.64 -17.02 3.62
N CYS A 314 7.65 -15.93 2.84
CA CYS A 314 6.47 -15.09 2.64
C CYS A 314 5.32 -15.82 1.94
N PHE A 315 5.60 -16.75 1.01
CA PHE A 315 4.59 -17.61 0.39
C PHE A 315 3.90 -18.50 1.42
N PHE A 316 4.67 -19.21 2.26
CA PHE A 316 4.08 -20.08 3.29
C PHE A 316 3.27 -19.30 4.32
N LEU A 317 3.72 -18.10 4.72
CA LEU A 317 2.93 -17.20 5.57
C LEU A 317 1.65 -16.72 4.86
N GLY A 318 1.74 -16.43 3.55
CA GLY A 318 0.62 -16.01 2.73
C GLY A 318 -0.45 -17.08 2.54
N LEU A 319 -0.13 -18.37 2.68
CA LEU A 319 -1.12 -19.45 2.61
C LEU A 319 -2.24 -19.30 3.64
N LEU A 320 -1.94 -18.75 4.82
CA LEU A 320 -2.97 -18.43 5.83
C LEU A 320 -4.01 -17.45 5.29
N LEU A 321 -3.58 -16.45 4.50
CA LEU A 321 -4.43 -15.38 3.98
C LEU A 321 -5.27 -15.81 2.76
N VAL A 322 -4.99 -16.96 2.17
CA VAL A 322 -5.79 -17.58 1.09
C VAL A 322 -6.59 -18.79 1.57
N THR A 323 -6.80 -18.92 2.88
CA THR A 323 -7.83 -19.80 3.45
C THR A 323 -9.22 -19.16 3.38
N GLU A 324 -10.26 -19.92 3.65
CA GLU A 324 -11.65 -19.45 3.75
C GLU A 324 -11.83 -18.34 4.81
N GLY A 325 -11.11 -18.42 5.93
CA GLY A 325 -11.03 -17.37 6.94
C GLY A 325 -9.97 -16.29 6.67
N GLY A 326 -9.24 -16.39 5.56
CA GLY A 326 -8.07 -15.57 5.26
C GLY A 326 -8.36 -14.07 5.14
N LEU A 327 -9.55 -13.69 4.66
CA LEU A 327 -9.94 -12.28 4.55
C LEU A 327 -10.08 -11.60 5.92
N TYR A 328 -10.50 -12.33 6.96
CA TYR A 328 -10.56 -11.78 8.33
C TYR A 328 -9.17 -11.48 8.88
N PHE A 329 -8.20 -12.38 8.66
CA PHE A 329 -6.80 -12.14 9.02
C PHE A 329 -6.21 -10.98 8.23
N LEU A 330 -6.47 -10.93 6.91
CA LEU A 330 -6.00 -9.85 6.05
C LEU A 330 -6.52 -8.50 6.55
N GLN A 331 -7.82 -8.38 6.84
CA GLN A 331 -8.41 -7.13 7.33
C GLN A 331 -7.90 -6.76 8.73
N LEU A 332 -7.70 -7.76 9.61
CA LEU A 332 -7.12 -7.53 10.94
C LEU A 332 -5.70 -6.96 10.83
N PHE A 333 -4.86 -7.55 9.97
CA PHE A 333 -3.48 -7.09 9.77
C PHE A 333 -3.42 -5.74 9.06
N ASP A 334 -4.27 -5.52 8.06
CA ASP A 334 -4.39 -4.23 7.38
C ASP A 334 -4.77 -3.12 8.36
N HIS A 335 -5.78 -3.37 9.20
CA HIS A 335 -6.27 -2.38 10.16
C HIS A 335 -5.32 -2.07 11.31
N TYR A 336 -4.60 -3.07 11.85
CA TYR A 336 -3.76 -2.88 13.04
C TYR A 336 -2.26 -2.75 12.75
N VAL A 337 -1.73 -3.53 11.79
CA VAL A 337 -0.28 -3.58 11.49
C VAL A 337 0.07 -2.58 10.39
N CYS A 338 -0.58 -2.71 9.23
CA CYS A 338 -0.44 -1.78 8.11
C CYS A 338 -1.36 -0.57 8.28
N SER A 339 -1.44 -0.05 9.51
CA SER A 339 -2.35 1.01 9.91
C SER A 339 -1.71 2.39 9.87
N GLY A 340 -2.53 3.42 9.59
CA GLY A 340 -2.05 4.81 9.54
C GLY A 340 -1.42 5.22 10.87
N ASN A 341 -1.93 4.67 11.97
CA ASN A 341 -1.48 4.99 13.31
C ASN A 341 -0.02 4.57 13.54
N ASN A 342 0.39 3.38 13.07
CA ASN A 342 1.77 2.94 13.19
C ASN A 342 2.70 3.81 12.34
N LEU A 343 2.31 4.11 11.08
CA LEU A 343 3.11 4.97 10.21
C LEU A 343 3.23 6.40 10.73
N LEU A 344 2.17 6.96 11.30
CA LEU A 344 2.16 8.28 11.92
C LEU A 344 3.15 8.34 13.08
N LEU A 345 3.14 7.34 13.97
CA LEU A 345 4.06 7.31 15.10
C LEU A 345 5.52 7.12 14.64
N LEU A 346 5.74 6.26 13.63
CA LEU A 346 7.05 6.13 12.98
C LEU A 346 7.53 7.43 12.36
N SER A 347 6.63 8.20 11.73
CA SER A 347 6.91 9.52 11.15
C SER A 347 7.31 10.54 12.19
N VAL A 348 6.64 10.57 13.35
CA VAL A 348 7.03 11.41 14.49
C VAL A 348 8.44 11.04 14.95
N CYS A 349 8.73 9.76 15.18
CA CYS A 349 10.06 9.32 15.62
C CYS A 349 11.16 9.66 14.60
N GLN A 350 10.92 9.46 13.31
CA GLN A 350 11.91 9.77 12.26
C GLN A 350 12.14 11.28 12.12
N SER A 351 11.06 12.08 12.18
CA SER A 351 11.17 13.53 12.10
C SER A 351 11.94 14.11 13.29
N ILE A 352 11.70 13.60 14.51
CA ILE A 352 12.47 14.01 15.70
C ILE A 352 13.93 13.56 15.57
N ALA A 353 14.18 12.33 15.13
CA ALA A 353 15.53 11.81 14.97
C ALA A 353 16.36 12.62 13.96
N ILE A 354 15.76 13.02 12.84
CA ILE A 354 16.45 13.78 11.79
C ILE A 354 16.52 15.28 12.13
N GLY A 355 15.37 15.88 12.48
CA GLY A 355 15.27 17.32 12.72
C GLY A 355 16.01 17.78 13.97
N TRP A 356 15.89 17.04 15.08
CA TRP A 356 16.38 17.47 16.39
C TRP A 356 17.63 16.73 16.86
N ILE A 357 17.69 15.41 16.70
CA ILE A 357 18.82 14.61 17.20
C ILE A 357 20.02 14.69 16.24
N TYR A 358 19.80 14.43 14.95
CA TYR A 358 20.84 14.57 13.93
C TYR A 358 21.17 16.04 13.66
N GLY A 359 20.13 16.88 13.61
CA GLY A 359 20.19 18.31 13.44
C GLY A 359 19.76 18.73 12.03
N ALA A 360 18.69 19.53 11.95
CA ALA A 360 18.12 19.99 10.69
C ALA A 360 19.12 20.80 9.84
N ASP A 361 19.98 21.61 10.47
CA ASP A 361 21.04 22.36 9.77
C ASP A 361 22.02 21.43 9.07
N ARG A 362 22.44 20.33 9.73
CA ARG A 362 23.33 19.33 9.11
C ARG A 362 22.67 18.64 7.94
N LEU A 363 21.40 18.28 8.05
CA LEU A 363 20.67 17.72 6.91
C LEU A 363 20.61 18.72 5.76
N TYR A 364 20.38 19.99 6.04
CA TYR A 364 20.32 21.05 5.04
C TYR A 364 21.66 21.24 4.32
N ASP A 365 22.77 21.25 5.07
CA ASP A 365 24.13 21.32 4.54
C ASP A 365 24.48 20.08 3.71
N ASN A 366 24.05 18.87 4.15
CA ASN A 366 24.24 17.65 3.37
C ASN A 366 23.48 17.67 2.04
N ILE A 367 22.26 18.21 2.04
CA ILE A 367 21.48 18.33 0.81
C ILE A 367 22.14 19.33 -0.14
N GLU A 368 22.64 20.46 0.38
CA GLU A 368 23.41 21.43 -0.41
C GLU A 368 24.69 20.81 -0.99
N ASP A 369 25.41 19.98 -0.24
CA ASP A 369 26.59 19.23 -0.70
C ASP A 369 26.24 18.21 -1.81
N MET A 370 25.04 17.64 -1.76
CA MET A 370 24.55 16.70 -2.78
C MET A 370 24.09 17.40 -4.06
N ILE A 371 23.18 18.38 -3.97
CA ILE A 371 22.51 18.95 -5.15
C ILE A 371 23.11 20.29 -5.62
N GLY A 372 24.03 20.87 -4.83
CA GLY A 372 24.72 22.12 -5.14
C GLY A 372 23.97 23.40 -4.77
N TYR A 373 22.79 23.29 -4.15
CA TYR A 373 21.99 24.43 -3.69
C TYR A 373 21.14 24.08 -2.46
N ARG A 374 20.77 25.07 -1.66
CA ARG A 374 19.87 24.88 -0.52
C ARG A 374 18.41 24.79 -0.98
N PRO A 375 17.64 23.79 -0.54
CA PRO A 375 16.19 23.74 -0.73
C PRO A 375 15.48 24.96 -0.16
N TRP A 376 14.19 25.14 -0.43
CA TRP A 376 13.43 26.26 0.14
C TRP A 376 13.35 26.16 1.70
N PRO A 377 13.57 27.23 2.48
CA PRO A 377 13.61 27.18 3.95
C PRO A 377 12.35 26.65 4.63
N LEU A 378 11.20 26.63 3.94
CA LEU A 378 10.00 25.99 4.45
C LEU A 378 10.26 24.50 4.76
N MET A 379 11.10 23.81 3.97
CA MET A 379 11.41 22.39 4.20
C MET A 379 12.06 22.16 5.56
N LYS A 380 12.99 23.04 5.97
CA LYS A 380 13.62 22.98 7.29
C LYS A 380 12.58 23.09 8.41
N HIS A 381 11.63 24.02 8.28
CA HIS A 381 10.54 24.20 9.25
C HIS A 381 9.56 23.02 9.24
N CYS A 382 9.33 22.42 8.07
CA CYS A 382 8.52 21.22 7.96
C CYS A 382 9.13 20.06 8.75
N TRP A 383 10.42 19.78 8.58
CA TRP A 383 11.11 18.69 9.28
C TRP A 383 11.17 18.89 10.80
N LEU A 384 11.37 20.14 11.24
CA LEU A 384 11.49 20.46 12.67
C LEU A 384 10.15 20.49 13.40
N TYR A 385 9.12 21.09 12.81
CA TYR A 385 7.90 21.45 13.52
C TYR A 385 6.64 20.92 12.85
N VAL A 386 6.43 21.19 11.55
CA VAL A 386 5.13 20.90 10.90
C VAL A 386 4.86 19.41 10.82
N THR A 387 5.78 18.63 10.26
CA THR A 387 5.62 17.17 10.11
C THR A 387 5.42 16.47 11.46
N PRO A 388 6.27 16.67 12.49
CA PRO A 388 6.06 16.00 13.78
C PRO A 388 4.77 16.47 14.47
N ALA A 389 4.40 17.76 14.39
CA ALA A 389 3.18 18.27 15.01
C ALA A 389 1.91 17.71 14.35
N VAL A 390 1.84 17.73 13.01
CA VAL A 390 0.70 17.17 12.25
C VAL A 390 0.58 15.67 12.50
N CYS A 391 1.69 14.92 12.39
CA CYS A 391 1.66 13.46 12.60
C CYS A 391 1.28 13.10 14.04
N LEU A 392 1.78 13.83 15.04
CA LEU A 392 1.43 13.60 16.44
C LEU A 392 -0.03 13.97 16.73
N GLY A 393 -0.51 15.10 16.20
CA GLY A 393 -1.91 15.53 16.34
C GLY A 393 -2.88 14.52 15.75
N THR A 394 -2.62 14.08 14.51
CA THR A 394 -3.41 13.03 13.83
C THR A 394 -3.38 11.72 14.61
N PHE A 395 -2.22 11.31 15.12
CA PHE A 395 -2.09 10.09 15.91
C PHE A 395 -2.90 10.14 17.20
N VAL A 396 -2.78 11.23 17.98
CA VAL A 396 -3.54 11.41 19.23
C VAL A 396 -5.04 11.38 18.96
N PHE A 397 -5.50 12.08 17.92
CA PHE A 397 -6.92 12.09 17.58
C PHE A 397 -7.41 10.71 17.13
N SER A 398 -6.61 9.95 16.37
CA SER A 398 -6.95 8.59 15.94
C SER A 398 -7.13 7.63 17.12
N ILE A 399 -6.34 7.79 18.17
CA ILE A 399 -6.54 7.05 19.43
C ILE A 399 -7.84 7.48 20.12
N VAL A 400 -8.12 8.79 20.20
CA VAL A 400 -9.31 9.32 20.87
C VAL A 400 -10.61 8.89 20.16
N LYS A 401 -10.61 8.82 18.83
CA LYS A 401 -11.75 8.39 18.01
C LYS A 401 -11.71 6.93 17.59
N TYR A 402 -10.88 6.12 18.26
CA TYR A 402 -10.75 4.71 17.94
C TYR A 402 -12.11 3.99 17.95
N LYS A 403 -12.39 3.27 16.86
CA LYS A 403 -13.54 2.37 16.73
C LYS A 403 -13.02 0.96 16.47
N PRO A 404 -13.53 -0.06 17.20
CA PRO A 404 -13.15 -1.44 16.94
C PRO A 404 -13.44 -1.85 15.50
N LEU A 405 -12.53 -2.61 14.91
CA LEU A 405 -12.69 -3.18 13.57
C LEU A 405 -13.94 -4.06 13.52
N LYS A 406 -14.75 -3.90 12.46
CA LYS A 406 -15.89 -4.78 12.16
C LYS A 406 -15.79 -5.25 10.72
N PHE A 407 -16.15 -6.52 10.47
CA PHE A 407 -16.26 -7.06 9.12
C PHE A 407 -17.70 -6.89 8.61
N ASN A 408 -17.85 -6.36 7.39
CA ASN A 408 -19.14 -6.06 6.75
C ASN A 408 -20.17 -5.34 7.66
N LYS A 409 -19.70 -4.45 8.54
CA LYS A 409 -20.47 -3.71 9.58
C LYS A 409 -21.17 -4.56 10.65
N THR A 410 -21.38 -5.86 10.42
CA THR A 410 -22.16 -6.77 11.27
C THR A 410 -21.29 -7.66 12.15
N TYR A 411 -20.22 -8.24 11.59
CA TYR A 411 -19.36 -9.17 12.32
C TYR A 411 -18.40 -8.43 13.24
N VAL A 412 -18.38 -8.85 14.51
CA VAL A 412 -17.52 -8.31 15.56
C VAL A 412 -16.42 -9.33 15.83
N TYR A 413 -15.17 -8.90 15.75
CA TYR A 413 -14.03 -9.77 16.02
C TYR A 413 -14.01 -10.19 17.50
N PRO A 414 -13.55 -11.42 17.81
CA PRO A 414 -13.37 -11.87 19.19
C PRO A 414 -12.26 -11.08 19.88
N THR A 415 -12.31 -11.02 21.22
CA THR A 415 -11.39 -10.22 22.04
C THR A 415 -9.93 -10.59 21.85
N TRP A 416 -9.63 -11.88 21.66
CA TRP A 416 -8.28 -12.35 21.39
C TRP A 416 -7.73 -11.81 20.05
N ALA A 417 -8.58 -11.63 19.04
CA ALA A 417 -8.17 -11.09 17.74
C ALA A 417 -7.83 -9.60 17.85
N TYR A 418 -8.60 -8.83 18.61
CA TYR A 418 -8.23 -7.44 18.92
C TYR A 418 -6.93 -7.36 19.71
N ALA A 419 -6.74 -8.21 20.72
CA ALA A 419 -5.51 -8.27 21.50
C ALA A 419 -4.29 -8.60 20.62
N LEU A 420 -4.45 -9.56 19.70
CA LEU A 420 -3.44 -9.91 18.71
C LEU A 420 -3.11 -8.72 17.80
N GLY A 421 -4.13 -8.04 17.26
CA GLY A 421 -3.96 -6.86 16.41
C GLY A 421 -3.17 -5.75 17.11
N TRP A 422 -3.59 -5.37 18.32
CA TRP A 422 -2.89 -4.37 19.12
C TRP A 422 -1.46 -4.78 19.47
N PHE A 423 -1.25 -6.05 19.82
CA PHE A 423 0.09 -6.57 20.11
C PHE A 423 1.01 -6.44 18.89
N LEU A 424 0.55 -6.88 17.71
CA LEU A 424 1.35 -6.81 16.47
C LEU A 424 1.60 -5.37 16.03
N GLY A 425 0.60 -4.48 16.15
CA GLY A 425 0.76 -3.06 15.84
C GLY A 425 1.77 -2.37 16.75
N LEU A 426 1.63 -2.54 18.07
CA LEU A 426 2.54 -1.95 19.06
C LEU A 426 3.95 -2.56 18.96
N PHE A 427 4.07 -3.85 18.64
CA PHE A 427 5.37 -4.51 18.51
C PHE A 427 6.28 -3.77 17.51
N CYS A 428 5.74 -3.30 16.38
CA CYS A 428 6.48 -2.55 15.37
C CYS A 428 7.12 -1.27 15.95
N VAL A 429 6.41 -0.58 16.85
CA VAL A 429 6.84 0.67 17.45
C VAL A 429 7.73 0.43 18.65
N LEU A 430 7.40 -0.55 19.51
CA LEU A 430 8.14 -0.90 20.72
C LEU A 430 9.58 -1.32 20.43
N LEU A 431 9.87 -1.79 19.22
CA LEU A 431 11.23 -2.05 18.78
C LEU A 431 12.14 -0.80 18.83
N VAL A 432 11.61 0.43 18.75
CA VAL A 432 12.41 1.67 18.91
C VAL A 432 12.99 1.77 20.34
N PRO A 433 12.18 1.89 21.40
CA PRO A 433 12.71 2.03 22.75
C PRO A 433 13.50 0.79 23.18
N LEU A 434 13.07 -0.41 22.79
CA LEU A 434 13.82 -1.65 23.10
C LEU A 434 15.23 -1.63 22.50
N TRP A 435 15.39 -1.16 21.26
CA TRP A 435 16.72 -1.05 20.64
C TRP A 435 17.58 0.04 21.28
N ILE A 436 16.96 1.17 21.68
CA ILE A 436 17.66 2.23 22.43
C ILE A 436 18.18 1.67 23.76
N ILE A 437 17.32 0.99 24.53
CA ILE A 437 17.69 0.37 25.82
C ILE A 437 18.83 -0.63 25.61
N PHE A 438 18.71 -1.52 24.63
CA PHE A 438 19.74 -2.51 24.31
C PHE A 438 21.09 -1.86 23.96
N LYS A 439 21.09 -0.78 23.18
CA LYS A 439 22.34 -0.06 22.83
C LYS A 439 22.94 0.67 24.03
N VAL A 440 22.12 1.29 24.86
CA VAL A 440 22.59 1.99 26.06
C VAL A 440 23.20 1.00 27.06
N THR A 441 22.62 -0.18 27.23
CA THR A 441 23.13 -1.20 28.18
C THR A 441 24.37 -1.94 27.69
N THR A 442 24.58 -2.02 26.36
CA THR A 442 25.75 -2.71 25.78
C THR A 442 26.94 -1.80 25.52
N MET A 443 26.76 -0.47 25.51
CA MET A 443 27.85 0.48 25.34
C MET A 443 28.66 0.65 26.63
N LYS A 444 29.99 0.64 26.50
CA LYS A 444 30.91 0.86 27.64
C LYS A 444 30.98 2.37 27.93
N GLY A 445 30.48 2.79 29.10
CA GLY A 445 30.54 4.17 29.59
C GLY A 445 29.38 4.51 30.53
N THR A 446 29.40 5.70 31.13
CA THR A 446 28.23 6.22 31.86
C THR A 446 27.13 6.65 30.87
N ILE A 447 25.86 6.59 31.26
CA ILE A 447 24.72 6.97 30.39
C ILE A 447 24.93 8.35 29.75
N TRP A 448 25.47 9.30 30.52
CA TRP A 448 25.73 10.66 30.06
C TRP A 448 26.86 10.72 29.02
N GLN A 449 27.95 9.97 29.21
CA GLN A 449 29.01 9.83 28.21
C GLN A 449 28.48 9.13 26.95
N VAL A 450 27.69 8.06 27.07
CA VAL A 450 27.14 7.35 25.90
C VAL A 450 26.22 8.25 25.06
N CYS A 451 25.41 9.10 25.70
CA CYS A 451 24.53 10.05 25.00
C CYS A 451 25.28 11.23 24.35
N THR A 452 26.42 11.66 24.90
CA THR A 452 27.17 12.83 24.42
C THR A 452 28.37 12.50 23.53
N HIS A 453 28.96 11.31 23.67
CA HIS A 453 30.18 10.89 22.99
C HIS A 453 29.95 10.38 21.54
N ASN A 454 28.72 10.49 21.02
CA ASN A 454 28.43 10.38 19.58
C ASN A 454 28.70 11.70 18.82
N HIS A 455 29.01 12.79 19.51
CA HIS A 455 29.37 14.08 18.90
C HIS A 455 30.80 14.20 18.31
N PRO A 456 31.85 13.46 18.71
CA PRO A 456 33.21 13.63 18.17
C PRO A 456 33.49 12.85 16.87
N TYR A 457 32.75 11.79 16.54
CA TYR A 457 32.86 11.14 15.21
C TYR A 457 32.38 12.06 14.09
N LEU A 458 31.45 12.97 14.40
CA LEU A 458 30.94 14.01 13.50
C LEU A 458 31.98 15.14 13.25
N ASN A 459 32.78 15.51 14.26
CA ASN A 459 33.86 16.49 14.08
C ASN A 459 35.09 15.92 13.36
N LYS A 460 35.33 14.61 13.40
CA LYS A 460 36.48 13.99 12.73
C LYS A 460 36.35 13.97 11.20
N GLN A 461 35.13 13.95 10.66
CA GLN A 461 34.89 14.11 9.22
C GLN A 461 35.01 15.57 8.77
N ALA A 462 34.57 16.54 9.59
CA ALA A 462 34.80 17.96 9.34
C ALA A 462 36.31 18.31 9.36
N GLY A 463 37.07 17.75 10.30
CA GLY A 463 38.54 17.91 10.36
C GLY A 463 39.29 17.24 9.18
N LYS A 464 38.79 16.10 8.67
CA LYS A 464 39.33 15.50 7.43
C LYS A 464 38.99 16.32 6.18
N ARG A 465 37.81 16.98 6.11
CA ARG A 465 37.44 17.90 5.02
C ARG A 465 38.32 19.16 4.98
N MET A 466 38.68 19.74 6.14
CA MET A 466 39.62 20.87 6.16
C MET A 466 41.03 20.48 5.69
N MET A 467 41.53 19.28 6.04
CA MET A 467 42.85 18.83 5.58
C MET A 467 42.91 18.53 4.08
N VAL A 468 41.82 18.03 3.47
CA VAL A 468 41.78 17.80 2.01
C VAL A 468 41.74 19.13 1.23
N ASN A 469 41.03 20.14 1.73
CA ASN A 469 41.00 21.47 1.10
C ASN A 469 42.33 22.22 1.27
N HIS A 470 43.06 22.03 2.38
CA HIS A 470 44.37 22.65 2.57
C HIS A 470 45.44 22.05 1.64
N HIS A 471 45.36 20.76 1.31
CA HIS A 471 46.27 20.12 0.34
C HIS A 471 45.97 20.42 -1.13
N LEU A 472 44.76 20.92 -1.44
CA LEU A 472 44.42 21.40 -2.79
C LEU A 472 44.73 22.90 -2.98
N GLY A 473 44.87 23.67 -1.89
CA GLY A 473 45.26 25.09 -1.93
C GLY A 473 46.77 25.35 -2.01
N GLU A 474 47.62 24.36 -1.72
CA GLU A 474 49.09 24.48 -1.79
C GLU A 474 49.70 23.94 -3.10
N LYS A 475 48.86 23.62 -4.10
CA LYS A 475 49.29 23.25 -5.47
C LYS A 475 48.65 24.15 -6.53
N GLY A 476 48.56 25.44 -6.24
CA GLY A 476 48.22 26.50 -7.20
C GLY A 476 49.47 27.28 -7.57
#